data_AF-A0AAU0L613-F1
#
_entry.id   AF-A0AAU0L613-F1
#
_cell.length_a   1.000
_cell.length_b   1.000
_cell.length_c   1.000
_cell.angle_alpha   90.00
_cell.angle_beta   90.00
_cell.angle_gamma   90.00
#
_symmetry.space_group_name_H-M   'P 1'
#
loop_
_entity.id
_entity.type
_entity.pdbx_description
1 polymer ?
#
loop_
_entity_poly.entity_id
_entity_poly.type
_entity_poly.pdbx_seq_one_letter_code
_entity_poly.pdbx_strand_id
1 'polypeptide(L)'
;MSLLNGGGVRTDLDRGEISVARVYQVLPYNSTLVQLNMRASEIKAALEDALDAVIHLNNTGSYPYSAGLRWTVDMNQNKGERIRNLELQTPSGHYTPLHMEQRYRVVTLDFLANGSDYYHTLATIKGEHRIDVGLEYADAFLQYLKRNHDVRPTLNKLATAQYSTQQFIDRPL
;
A
#
# COMPACT_ATOMS: atom_id res chain seq x y z
N MET A 1 1.78 9.03 3.26
CA MET A 1 1.35 8.00 2.28
C MET A 1 1.10 6.69 3.01
N SER A 2 0.43 5.73 2.38
CA SER A 2 0.28 4.37 2.91
C SER A 2 0.70 3.31 1.90
N LEU A 3 1.06 2.12 2.38
CA LEU A 3 1.42 0.97 1.55
C LEU A 3 0.79 -0.29 2.15
N LEU A 4 0.03 -1.03 1.34
CA LEU A 4 -0.60 -2.30 1.68
C LEU A 4 -0.34 -3.32 0.57
N ASN A 5 -0.29 -4.59 0.92
CA ASN A 5 -0.24 -5.70 -0.03
C ASN A 5 -1.67 -6.09 -0.46
N GLY A 6 -1.83 -6.58 -1.70
CA GLY A 6 -3.13 -7.00 -2.22
C GLY A 6 -3.78 -8.12 -1.40
N GLY A 7 -2.97 -9.04 -0.85
CA GLY A 7 -3.43 -10.17 -0.04
C GLY A 7 -4.06 -9.79 1.29
N GLY A 8 -3.85 -8.55 1.77
CA GLY A 8 -4.48 -8.02 2.98
C GLY A 8 -5.98 -7.70 2.82
N VAL A 9 -6.47 -7.62 1.57
CA VAL A 9 -7.88 -7.41 1.21
C VAL A 9 -8.41 -8.71 0.59
N ARG A 10 -9.40 -9.34 1.22
CA ARG A 10 -9.76 -10.74 0.94
C ARG A 10 -10.96 -10.95 0.05
N THR A 11 -11.84 -9.97 -0.03
CA THR A 11 -13.02 -10.03 -0.89
C THR A 11 -13.42 -8.63 -1.32
N ASP A 12 -14.11 -8.54 -2.44
CA ASP A 12 -14.63 -7.28 -2.95
C ASP A 12 -15.62 -6.67 -1.96
N LEU A 13 -15.72 -5.35 -1.99
CA LEU A 13 -16.78 -4.65 -1.27
C LEU A 13 -17.88 -4.28 -2.27
N ASP A 14 -18.92 -5.12 -2.31
CA ASP A 14 -20.06 -4.94 -3.20
C ASP A 14 -20.79 -3.61 -2.92
N ARG A 15 -21.46 -3.09 -3.96
CA ARG A 15 -22.34 -1.92 -3.80
C ARG A 15 -23.46 -2.27 -2.82
N GLY A 16 -23.61 -1.47 -1.77
CA GLY A 16 -24.69 -1.62 -0.80
C GLY A 16 -24.35 -1.00 0.54
N GLU A 17 -25.10 -1.40 1.56
CA GLU A 17 -24.81 -1.03 2.94
C GLU A 17 -23.54 -1.72 3.43
N ILE A 18 -22.64 -0.95 4.04
CA ILE A 18 -21.39 -1.46 4.60
C ILE A 18 -21.60 -1.70 6.10
N SER A 19 -21.83 -2.95 6.48
CA SER A 19 -21.92 -3.35 7.88
C SER A 19 -20.54 -3.59 8.49
N VAL A 20 -20.45 -3.58 9.82
CA VAL A 20 -19.23 -3.95 10.56
C VAL A 20 -18.77 -5.37 10.19
N ALA A 21 -19.70 -6.32 10.14
CA ALA A 21 -19.40 -7.69 9.74
C ALA A 21 -18.81 -7.75 8.33
N ARG A 22 -19.31 -6.92 7.40
CA ARG A 22 -18.76 -6.87 6.04
C ARG A 22 -17.33 -6.31 6.02
N VAL A 23 -17.02 -5.32 6.84
CA VAL A 23 -15.63 -4.81 6.94
C VAL A 23 -14.68 -5.92 7.40
N TYR A 24 -15.04 -6.69 8.42
CA TYR A 24 -14.20 -7.80 8.88
C TYR A 24 -14.15 -8.99 7.90
N GLN A 25 -15.11 -9.13 6.99
CA GLN A 25 -14.97 -10.08 5.87
C GLN A 25 -13.93 -9.61 4.85
N VAL A 26 -13.88 -8.31 4.57
CA VAL A 26 -12.94 -7.70 3.62
C VAL A 26 -11.52 -7.62 4.19
N LEU A 27 -11.40 -7.28 5.48
CA LEU A 27 -10.14 -7.10 6.23
C LEU A 27 -10.12 -8.06 7.44
N PRO A 28 -9.94 -9.38 7.22
CA PRO A 28 -10.17 -10.38 8.27
C PRO A 28 -8.95 -10.66 9.16
N TYR A 29 -7.80 -10.05 8.89
CA TYR A 29 -6.62 -10.25 9.72
C TYR A 29 -6.66 -9.30 10.93
N ASN A 30 -5.87 -9.60 11.96
CA ASN A 30 -5.75 -8.74 13.15
C ASN A 30 -4.47 -7.89 13.07
N SER A 31 -4.05 -7.52 11.85
CA SER A 31 -2.88 -6.69 11.65
C SER A 31 -3.11 -5.27 12.16
N THR A 32 -2.10 -4.72 12.81
CA THR A 32 -2.14 -3.34 13.29
C THR A 32 -1.36 -2.40 12.37
N LEU A 33 -1.70 -1.12 12.40
CA LEU A 33 -0.99 -0.09 11.65
C LEU A 33 0.39 0.17 12.28
N VAL A 34 1.38 0.35 11.41
CA VAL A 34 2.74 0.78 11.75
C VAL A 34 3.10 1.98 10.89
N GLN A 35 3.75 2.97 11.49
CA GLN A 35 4.36 4.08 10.77
C GLN A 35 5.87 3.88 10.67
N LEU A 36 6.37 3.92 9.44
CA LEU A 36 7.80 3.82 9.10
C LEU A 36 8.28 5.16 8.54
N ASN A 37 9.45 5.61 9.00
CA ASN A 37 10.16 6.77 8.44
C ASN A 37 11.24 6.27 7.48
N MET A 38 10.94 6.27 6.18
CA MET A 38 11.74 5.57 5.16
C MET A 38 12.40 6.53 4.19
N ARG A 39 13.64 6.26 3.77
CA ARG A 39 14.26 6.90 2.60
C ARG A 39 13.48 6.54 1.33
N ALA A 40 13.49 7.43 0.34
CA ALA A 40 12.86 7.14 -0.96
C ALA A 40 13.38 5.84 -1.60
N SER A 41 14.69 5.56 -1.46
CA SER A 41 15.32 4.33 -1.94
C SER A 41 14.78 3.07 -1.26
N GLU A 42 14.50 3.13 0.05
CA GLU A 42 13.90 2.04 0.83
C GLU A 42 12.45 1.79 0.39
N ILE A 43 11.70 2.86 0.08
CA ILE A 43 10.33 2.73 -0.46
C ILE A 43 10.38 2.01 -1.81
N LYS A 44 11.28 2.43 -2.72
CA LYS A 44 11.45 1.76 -4.01
C LYS A 44 11.84 0.29 -3.82
N ALA A 45 12.81 0.00 -2.95
CA ALA A 45 13.25 -1.36 -2.69
C ALA A 45 12.15 -2.25 -2.11
N ALA A 46 11.30 -1.72 -1.22
CA ALA A 46 10.15 -2.46 -0.69
C ALA A 46 9.11 -2.79 -1.78
N LEU A 47 8.88 -1.89 -2.74
CA LEU A 47 8.01 -2.17 -3.90
C LEU A 47 8.64 -3.23 -4.82
N GLU A 48 9.95 -3.18 -5.03
CA GLU A 48 10.69 -4.17 -5.83
C GLU A 48 10.70 -5.55 -5.18
N ASP A 49 10.83 -5.63 -3.85
CA ASP A 49 10.69 -6.85 -3.06
C ASP A 49 9.33 -7.51 -3.29
N ALA A 50 8.25 -6.73 -3.22
CA ALA A 50 6.90 -7.21 -3.46
C ALA A 50 6.74 -7.81 -4.86
N LEU A 51 7.22 -7.11 -5.90
CA LEU A 51 7.18 -7.60 -7.28
C LEU A 51 8.06 -8.82 -7.51
N ASP A 52 9.17 -8.94 -6.79
CA ASP A 52 10.06 -10.10 -6.85
C ASP A 52 9.36 -11.38 -6.39
N ALA A 53 8.55 -11.28 -5.33
CA ALA A 53 7.72 -12.39 -4.88
C ALA A 53 6.57 -12.72 -5.84
N VAL A 54 5.99 -11.73 -6.50
CA VAL A 54 5.01 -11.98 -7.58
C VAL A 54 5.65 -12.81 -8.69
N ILE A 55 6.84 -12.42 -9.16
CA ILE A 55 7.49 -13.03 -10.32
C ILE A 55 8.05 -14.41 -10.02
N HIS A 56 8.80 -14.55 -8.93
CA HIS A 56 9.60 -15.75 -8.70
C HIS A 56 8.93 -16.77 -7.80
N LEU A 57 7.93 -16.35 -7.02
CA LEU A 57 7.26 -17.19 -6.03
C LEU A 57 5.77 -17.33 -6.30
N ASN A 58 5.28 -16.72 -7.38
CA ASN A 58 3.86 -16.70 -7.75
C ASN A 58 2.96 -16.18 -6.61
N ASN A 59 3.49 -15.33 -5.73
CA ASN A 59 2.75 -14.73 -4.63
C ASN A 59 2.10 -13.43 -5.12
N THR A 60 0.96 -13.52 -5.80
CA THR A 60 0.22 -12.33 -6.25
C THR A 60 -0.31 -11.48 -5.08
N GLY A 61 -0.45 -12.08 -3.90
CA GLY A 61 -0.87 -11.39 -2.68
C GLY A 61 0.13 -10.33 -2.21
N SER A 62 1.42 -10.45 -2.55
CA SER A 62 2.41 -9.44 -2.17
C SER A 62 2.25 -8.12 -2.93
N TYR A 63 1.56 -8.11 -4.08
CA TYR A 63 1.53 -6.94 -4.98
C TYR A 63 1.16 -5.64 -4.23
N PRO A 64 1.94 -4.55 -4.39
CA PRO A 64 1.78 -3.35 -3.58
C PRO A 64 0.65 -2.44 -4.09
N TYR A 65 -0.11 -1.88 -3.15
CA TYR A 65 -1.08 -0.81 -3.35
C TYR A 65 -0.80 0.35 -2.40
N SER A 66 -1.04 1.58 -2.86
CA SER A 66 -0.74 2.76 -2.07
C SER A 66 -1.81 3.83 -2.17
N ALA A 67 -1.99 4.58 -1.07
CA ALA A 67 -2.60 5.90 -1.12
C ALA A 67 -1.53 6.99 -1.02
N GLY A 68 -1.58 7.94 -1.96
CA GLY A 68 -0.68 9.09 -2.03
C GLY A 68 0.64 8.83 -2.76
N LEU A 69 1.02 7.59 -3.06
CA LEU A 69 2.15 7.27 -3.94
C LEU A 69 1.65 6.52 -5.17
N ARG A 70 2.19 6.83 -6.35
CA ARG A 70 1.94 6.09 -7.59
C ARG A 70 3.22 5.87 -8.39
N TRP A 71 3.19 4.92 -9.32
CA TRP A 71 4.35 4.46 -10.10
C TRP A 71 3.93 3.76 -11.39
N THR A 72 4.92 3.46 -12.23
CA THR A 72 4.81 2.56 -13.38
C THR A 72 5.57 1.26 -13.11
N VAL A 73 5.05 0.15 -13.62
CA VAL A 73 5.62 -1.19 -13.47
C VAL A 73 6.01 -1.76 -14.83
N ASP A 74 7.20 -2.34 -14.92
CA ASP A 74 7.65 -3.17 -16.03
C ASP A 74 8.20 -4.51 -15.51
N MET A 75 7.41 -5.58 -15.66
CA MET A 75 7.71 -6.92 -15.14
C MET A 75 8.82 -7.65 -15.93
N ASN A 76 9.28 -7.07 -17.04
CA ASN A 76 10.37 -7.63 -17.86
C ASN A 76 11.75 -7.22 -17.36
N GLN A 77 11.82 -6.29 -16.42
CA GLN A 77 13.08 -5.74 -15.91
C GLN A 77 13.63 -6.57 -14.74
N ASN A 78 14.93 -6.41 -14.52
CA ASN A 78 15.58 -6.96 -13.34
C ASN A 78 15.07 -6.30 -12.06
N LYS A 79 15.14 -7.02 -10.94
CA LYS A 79 14.80 -6.46 -9.62
C LYS A 79 15.61 -5.17 -9.40
N GLY A 80 14.91 -4.11 -9.01
CA GLY A 80 15.51 -2.78 -8.84
C GLY A 80 15.26 -1.85 -10.02
N GLU A 81 14.74 -2.35 -11.15
CA GLU A 81 14.42 -1.54 -12.34
C GLU A 81 12.95 -1.70 -12.80
N ARG A 82 12.15 -2.51 -12.10
CA ARG A 82 10.74 -2.78 -12.44
C ARG A 82 9.83 -1.62 -12.07
N ILE A 83 10.13 -0.94 -10.96
CA ILE A 83 9.41 0.26 -10.49
C ILE A 83 10.10 1.51 -11.05
N ARG A 84 9.32 2.34 -11.74
CA ARG A 84 9.75 3.64 -12.29
C ARG A 84 8.69 4.73 -12.04
N ASN A 85 9.06 5.98 -12.31
CA ASN A 85 8.16 7.14 -12.26
C ASN A 85 7.39 7.24 -10.93
N LEU A 86 8.11 7.12 -9.81
CA LEU A 86 7.53 7.30 -8.49
C LEU A 86 7.07 8.75 -8.34
N GLU A 87 5.78 8.94 -8.09
CA GLU A 87 5.17 10.25 -7.89
C GLU A 87 4.40 10.27 -6.58
N LEU A 88 4.62 11.33 -5.79
CA LEU A 88 3.96 11.58 -4.52
C LEU A 88 2.87 12.63 -4.71
N GLN A 89 1.71 12.38 -4.11
CA GLN A 89 0.62 13.33 -4.05
C GLN A 89 0.95 14.48 -3.10
N THR A 90 0.80 15.70 -3.57
CA THR A 90 0.92 16.94 -2.80
C THR A 90 -0.36 17.20 -1.99
N PRO A 91 -0.32 18.09 -0.98
CA PRO A 91 -1.53 18.50 -0.25
C PRO A 91 -2.63 19.10 -1.13
N SER A 92 -2.27 19.69 -2.28
CA SER A 92 -3.21 20.21 -3.28
C SER A 92 -3.82 19.12 -4.17
N GLY A 93 -3.45 17.86 -3.99
CA GLY A 93 -3.99 16.71 -4.72
C GLY A 93 -3.28 16.41 -6.05
N HIS A 94 -2.31 17.23 -6.46
CA HIS A 94 -1.46 16.99 -7.64
C HIS A 94 -0.38 15.96 -7.33
N TYR A 95 0.19 15.34 -8.37
CA TYR A 95 1.31 14.42 -8.23
C TYR A 95 2.60 15.07 -8.74
N THR A 96 3.68 14.89 -7.99
CA THR A 96 5.02 15.36 -8.36
C THR A 96 6.02 14.23 -8.18
N PRO A 97 7.13 14.20 -8.94
CA PRO A 97 8.17 13.19 -8.77
C PRO A 97 8.64 13.06 -7.31
N LEU A 98 8.83 11.82 -6.86
CA LEU A 98 9.36 11.53 -5.53
C LEU A 98 10.81 12.00 -5.43
N HIS A 99 11.13 12.84 -4.45
CA HIS A 99 12.50 13.29 -4.22
C HIS A 99 13.32 12.17 -3.57
N MET A 100 14.35 11.70 -4.26
CA MET A 100 15.11 10.51 -3.85
C MET A 100 16.02 10.70 -2.63
N GLU A 101 16.41 11.94 -2.34
CA GLU A 101 17.26 12.29 -1.19
C GLU A 101 16.46 12.50 0.11
N GLN A 102 15.14 12.36 0.07
CA GLN A 102 14.26 12.62 1.22
C GLN A 102 13.81 11.35 1.93
N ARG A 103 13.36 11.54 3.17
CA ARG A 103 12.63 10.55 3.96
C ARG A 103 11.15 10.89 4.02
N TYR A 104 10.32 9.86 4.08
CA TYR A 104 8.87 9.98 4.12
C TYR A 104 8.27 9.09 5.20
N ARG A 105 7.14 9.56 5.74
CA ARG A 105 6.31 8.76 6.64
C ARG A 105 5.38 7.88 5.80
N VAL A 106 5.53 6.57 5.97
CA VAL A 106 4.75 5.52 5.32
C VAL A 106 3.96 4.78 6.38
N VAL A 107 2.64 4.73 6.25
CA VAL A 107 1.78 3.88 7.08
C VAL A 107 1.59 2.54 6.38
N THR A 108 1.81 1.43 7.09
CA THR A 108 1.63 0.07 6.58
C THR A 108 1.11 -0.85 7.68
N LEU A 109 1.07 -2.16 7.44
CA LEU A 109 0.70 -3.18 8.43
C LEU A 109 1.94 -3.72 9.15
N ASP A 110 1.78 -4.08 10.42
CA ASP A 110 2.80 -4.81 11.20
C ASP A 110 3.31 -6.08 10.48
N PHE A 111 2.41 -6.82 9.83
CA PHE A 111 2.72 -8.00 9.03
C PHE A 111 3.78 -7.70 7.96
N LEU A 112 3.60 -6.62 7.21
CA LEU A 112 4.53 -6.17 6.18
C LEU A 112 5.79 -5.53 6.79
N ALA A 113 5.62 -4.71 7.83
CA ALA A 113 6.72 -4.07 8.56
C ALA A 113 7.66 -5.09 9.23
N ASN A 114 7.19 -6.31 9.48
CA ASN A 114 7.98 -7.42 9.98
C ASN A 114 8.56 -8.31 8.87
N GLY A 115 8.38 -7.96 7.60
CA GLY A 115 8.98 -8.62 6.44
C GLY A 115 8.17 -9.76 5.85
N SER A 116 6.91 -9.93 6.27
CA SER A 116 6.01 -10.92 5.68
C SER A 116 5.62 -10.50 4.25
N ASP A 117 5.12 -11.44 3.45
CA ASP A 117 4.89 -11.24 2.00
C ASP A 117 6.13 -10.72 1.25
N TYR A 118 7.32 -11.13 1.73
CA TYR A 118 8.62 -10.84 1.13
C TYR A 118 9.05 -9.37 1.17
N TYR A 119 8.38 -8.52 1.96
CA TYR A 119 8.77 -7.13 2.18
C TYR A 119 10.01 -7.00 3.08
N HIS A 120 11.10 -7.68 2.72
CA HIS A 120 12.33 -7.77 3.52
C HIS A 120 12.93 -6.39 3.81
N THR A 121 12.85 -5.45 2.86
CA THR A 121 13.28 -4.07 3.07
C THR A 121 12.54 -3.42 4.25
N LEU A 122 11.22 -3.63 4.39
CA LEU A 122 10.45 -3.03 5.49
C LEU A 122 10.90 -3.56 6.85
N ALA A 123 11.26 -4.85 6.95
CA ALA A 123 11.78 -5.45 8.17
C ALA A 123 13.09 -4.83 8.66
N THR A 124 13.83 -4.13 7.80
CA THR A 124 15.07 -3.44 8.18
C THR A 124 14.81 -2.11 8.88
N ILE A 125 13.60 -1.54 8.77
CA ILE A 125 13.24 -0.25 9.35
C ILE A 125 12.82 -0.43 10.81
N LYS A 126 13.73 -0.11 11.74
CA LYS A 126 13.59 -0.37 13.18
C LYS A 126 13.96 0.85 14.03
N GLY A 127 13.85 0.71 15.36
CA GLY A 127 14.26 1.71 16.33
C GLY A 127 13.48 3.01 16.16
N GLU A 128 14.17 4.14 16.19
CA GLU A 128 13.61 5.49 16.05
C GLU A 128 12.89 5.76 14.72
N HIS A 129 13.04 4.89 13.72
CA HIS A 129 12.36 5.01 12.42
C HIS A 129 11.05 4.23 12.35
N ARG A 130 10.63 3.58 13.44
CA ARG A 130 9.40 2.79 13.51
C ARG A 130 8.56 3.21 14.69
N ILE A 131 7.25 3.36 14.44
CA ILE A 131 6.23 3.56 15.47
C ILE A 131 5.13 2.53 15.24
N ASP A 132 4.95 1.62 16.19
CA ASP A 132 3.81 0.71 16.21
C ASP A 132 2.58 1.49 16.69
N VAL A 133 1.65 1.77 15.78
CA VAL A 133 0.46 2.58 16.08
C VAL A 133 -0.56 1.76 16.88
N GLY A 134 -0.58 0.43 16.66
CA GLY A 134 -1.40 -0.52 17.42
C GLY A 134 -2.90 -0.50 17.09
N LEU A 135 -3.35 0.41 16.21
CA LEU A 135 -4.72 0.42 15.70
C LEU A 135 -4.90 -0.66 14.64
N GLU A 136 -5.88 -1.55 14.81
CA GLU A 136 -6.22 -2.53 13.78
C GLU A 136 -6.64 -1.86 12.47
N TYR A 137 -6.19 -2.38 11.33
CA TYR A 137 -6.52 -1.80 10.03
C TYR A 137 -8.00 -1.91 9.67
N ALA A 138 -8.72 -2.93 10.16
CA ALA A 138 -10.17 -3.03 10.06
C ALA A 138 -10.87 -1.90 10.84
N ASP A 139 -10.42 -1.64 12.07
CA ASP A 139 -10.91 -0.52 12.89
C ASP A 139 -10.60 0.84 12.28
N ALA A 140 -9.40 1.01 11.69
CA ALA A 140 -9.04 2.22 10.98
C ALA A 140 -10.00 2.48 9.80
N PHE A 141 -10.38 1.44 9.06
CA PHE A 141 -11.35 1.55 7.98
C PHE A 141 -12.76 1.85 8.50
N LEU A 142 -13.20 1.23 9.60
CA LEU A 142 -14.47 1.56 10.26
C LEU A 142 -14.51 3.02 10.71
N GLN A 143 -13.42 3.54 11.27
CA GLN A 143 -13.32 4.94 11.67
C GLN A 143 -13.35 5.88 10.45
N TYR A 144 -12.68 5.52 9.36
CA TYR A 144 -12.75 6.26 8.10
C TYR A 144 -14.19 6.32 7.55
N LEU A 145 -14.90 5.19 7.56
CA LEU A 145 -16.30 5.13 7.15
C LEU A 145 -17.19 6.01 8.05
N LYS A 146 -16.96 6.02 9.36
CA LYS A 146 -17.75 6.83 10.31
C LYS A 146 -17.51 8.34 10.13
N ARG A 147 -16.25 8.79 10.02
CA ARG A 147 -15.88 10.23 10.02
C ARG A 147 -16.51 11.07 8.91
N ASN A 148 -17.00 10.48 7.83
CA ASN A 148 -17.72 11.18 6.76
C ASN A 148 -19.19 11.46 7.15
N HIS A 149 -19.40 12.19 8.26
CA HIS A 149 -20.69 12.32 8.96
C HIS A 149 -21.76 13.21 8.29
N ASP A 150 -21.50 13.91 7.18
CA ASP A 150 -22.47 14.91 6.68
C ASP A 150 -23.49 14.40 5.65
N VAL A 151 -23.26 13.26 5.01
CA VAL A 151 -24.24 12.54 4.17
C VAL A 151 -23.75 11.11 4.18
N ARG A 152 -24.64 10.11 4.32
CA ARG A 152 -24.30 8.66 4.32
C ARG A 152 -22.99 8.39 3.54
N PRO A 153 -21.88 8.03 4.22
CA PRO A 153 -20.56 7.91 3.60
C PRO A 153 -20.65 7.04 2.36
N THR A 154 -20.53 7.65 1.18
CA THR A 154 -20.53 6.89 -0.06
C THR A 154 -19.09 6.57 -0.40
N LEU A 155 -18.68 5.33 -0.17
CA LEU A 155 -17.41 4.85 -0.66
C LEU A 155 -17.51 4.67 -2.18
N ASN A 156 -16.80 5.50 -2.92
CA ASN A 156 -16.73 5.42 -4.38
C ASN A 156 -15.41 4.81 -4.81
N LYS A 157 -15.41 4.14 -5.97
CA LYS A 157 -14.17 3.73 -6.62
C LYS A 157 -13.32 4.97 -6.88
N LEU A 158 -12.03 4.88 -6.59
CA LEU A 158 -11.09 5.96 -6.91
C LEU A 158 -11.04 6.21 -8.41
N ALA A 159 -10.78 7.46 -8.81
CA ALA A 159 -10.47 7.77 -10.20
C ALA A 159 -9.18 7.04 -10.60
N THR A 160 -9.08 6.58 -11.86
CA THR A 160 -7.91 5.83 -12.35
C THR A 160 -6.59 6.60 -12.20
N ALA A 161 -6.63 7.93 -12.34
CA ALA A 161 -5.48 8.81 -12.11
C ALA A 161 -4.93 8.78 -10.67
N GLN A 162 -5.71 8.24 -9.72
CA GLN A 162 -5.34 8.07 -8.30
C GLN A 162 -4.90 6.64 -7.97
N TYR A 163 -4.94 5.70 -8.92
CA TYR A 163 -4.46 4.35 -8.67
C TYR A 163 -2.94 4.36 -8.46
N SER A 164 -2.44 3.49 -7.60
CA SER A 164 -1.00 3.43 -7.34
C SER A 164 -0.20 2.94 -8.56
N THR A 165 -0.75 2.02 -9.35
CA THR A 165 -0.14 1.61 -10.63
C THR A 165 -0.76 2.40 -11.77
N GLN A 166 0.03 3.26 -12.42
CA GLN A 166 -0.41 4.09 -13.55
C GLN A 166 -0.19 3.40 -14.90
N GLN A 167 0.82 2.55 -14.99
CA GLN A 167 1.12 1.73 -16.15
C GLN A 167 1.68 0.38 -15.68
N PHE A 168 1.29 -0.69 -16.36
CA PHE A 168 1.76 -2.04 -16.09
C PHE A 168 2.15 -2.71 -17.41
N ILE A 169 3.41 -3.09 -17.54
CA ILE A 169 3.90 -3.91 -18.64
C ILE A 169 4.09 -5.32 -18.10
N ASP A 170 3.25 -6.23 -18.57
CA ASP A 170 3.28 -7.63 -18.16
C ASP A 170 4.46 -8.37 -18.78
N ARG A 171 4.81 -9.52 -18.21
CA ARG A 171 5.78 -10.44 -18.79
C ARG A 171 5.10 -11.20 -19.94
N PRO A 172 5.73 -11.32 -21.13
CA PRO A 172 5.18 -12.17 -22.17
C PRO A 172 5.08 -13.62 -21.66
N LEU A 173 3.99 -14.28 -22.04
CA LEU A 173 3.71 -15.69 -21.77
C LEU A 173 4.84 -16.61 -22.27
#